data_AF-A0A2D6RU70-F1
#
_entry.id   AF-A0A2D6RU70-F1
#
_cell.length_a   1.000
_cell.length_b   1.000
_cell.length_c   1.000
_cell.angle_alpha   90.00
_cell.angle_beta   90.00
_cell.angle_gamma   90.00
#
_symmetry.space_group_name_H-M   'P 1'
#
loop_
_entity.id
_entity.type
_entity.pdbx_description
1 polymer ?
#
loop_
_entity_poly.entity_id
_entity_poly.type
_entity_poly.pdbx_seq_one_letter_code
_entity_poly.pdbx_strand_id
1 'polypeptide(L)'
;MSTAQDSIGVVVLEPNKQLLDKICVFAQKVWGQHEVLPRQTGKELALAAENLGVGVVVVRASFQRSSALIQNTLLDMYAAGTQILIIQDTPFRVSEATWASFAGLHFLSDKATDDQLNDLLTMTLVRHCMPQFNKLI
;
A
#
# COMPACT_ATOMS: atom_id res chain seq x y z
N MET A 1 -26.50 4.18 13.01
CA MET A 1 -25.82 3.03 13.65
C MET A 1 -24.47 2.88 12.96
N SER A 2 -23.38 3.26 13.63
CA SER A 2 -22.02 3.04 13.13
C SER A 2 -21.70 1.58 13.38
N THR A 3 -21.75 0.76 12.33
CA THR A 3 -21.08 -0.54 12.38
C THR A 3 -19.59 -0.24 12.53
N ALA A 4 -18.94 -0.79 13.55
CA ALA A 4 -17.49 -0.74 13.64
C ALA A 4 -16.95 -1.35 12.34
N GLN A 5 -16.42 -0.51 11.47
CA GLN A 5 -15.77 -0.96 10.24
C GLN A 5 -14.45 -1.54 10.72
N ASP A 6 -14.29 -2.87 10.65
CA ASP A 6 -13.05 -3.52 11.04
C ASP A 6 -11.90 -2.88 10.25
N SER A 7 -10.82 -2.52 10.93
CA SER A 7 -9.69 -1.85 10.30
C SER A 7 -8.54 -2.81 10.05
N ILE A 8 -7.78 -2.56 9.00
CA ILE A 8 -6.52 -3.25 8.72
C ILE A 8 -5.46 -2.23 8.34
N GLY A 9 -4.25 -2.38 8.90
CA GLY A 9 -3.14 -1.51 8.60
C GLY A 9 -2.71 -1.53 7.13
N VAL A 10 -2.33 -2.70 6.62
CA VAL A 10 -1.72 -2.88 5.30
C VAL A 10 -2.46 -3.94 4.49
N VAL A 11 -2.84 -3.61 3.27
CA VAL A 11 -3.20 -4.60 2.25
C VAL A 11 -2.04 -4.73 1.27
N VAL A 12 -1.53 -5.94 1.07
CA VAL A 12 -0.50 -6.20 0.05
C VAL A 12 -1.17 -6.89 -1.14
N LEU A 13 -1.27 -6.18 -2.26
CA LEU A 13 -1.83 -6.68 -3.51
C LEU A 13 -0.70 -7.10 -4.47
N GLU A 14 -0.44 -8.40 -4.54
CA GLU A 14 0.60 -8.97 -5.40
C GLU A 14 0.20 -10.36 -5.92
N PRO A 15 0.10 -10.56 -7.25
CA PRO A 15 -0.29 -11.85 -7.82
C PRO A 15 0.79 -12.93 -7.66
N ASN A 16 2.08 -12.55 -7.61
CA ASN A 16 3.17 -13.51 -7.39
C ASN A 16 3.27 -13.88 -5.91
N LYS A 17 3.01 -15.14 -5.57
CA LYS A 17 2.99 -15.60 -4.17
C LYS A 17 4.31 -15.38 -3.42
N GLN A 18 5.46 -15.61 -4.06
CA GLN A 18 6.76 -15.43 -3.41
C GLN A 18 7.03 -13.96 -3.08
N LEU A 19 6.71 -13.06 -4.01
CA LEU A 19 6.87 -11.63 -3.79
C LEU A 19 5.85 -11.10 -2.77
N LEU A 20 4.61 -11.58 -2.83
CA LEU A 20 3.57 -11.28 -1.85
C LEU A 20 4.04 -11.62 -0.44
N ASP A 21 4.54 -12.84 -0.24
CA ASP A 21 5.03 -13.29 1.06
C ASP A 21 6.23 -12.47 1.53
N LYS A 22 7.16 -12.14 0.61
CA LYS A 22 8.30 -11.26 0.91
C LYS A 22 7.83 -9.88 1.42
N ILE A 23 6.94 -9.21 0.69
CA ILE A 23 6.44 -7.88 1.06
C ILE A 23 5.63 -7.95 2.37
N CYS A 24 4.81 -8.98 2.55
CA CYS A 24 4.08 -9.20 3.80
C CYS A 24 5.02 -9.31 5.00
N VAL A 25 6.14 -10.04 4.88
CA VAL A 25 7.12 -10.15 5.98
C VAL A 25 7.68 -8.78 6.38
N PHE A 26 7.96 -7.88 5.43
CA PHE A 26 8.39 -6.52 5.76
C PHE A 26 7.28 -5.70 6.40
N ALA A 27 6.07 -5.72 5.82
CA ALA A 27 4.92 -5.02 6.38
C ALA A 27 4.61 -5.47 7.81
N GLN A 28 4.70 -6.78 8.10
CA GLN A 28 4.42 -7.34 9.43
C GLN A 28 5.44 -6.92 10.47
N LYS A 29 6.70 -6.67 10.09
CA LYS A 29 7.72 -6.14 11.01
C LYS A 29 7.40 -4.72 11.46
N VAL A 30 6.76 -3.93 10.60
CA VAL A 30 6.47 -2.51 10.84
C VAL A 30 5.09 -2.32 11.47
N TRP A 31 4.06 -2.96 10.91
CA TRP A 31 2.66 -2.79 11.30
C TRP A 31 2.16 -3.86 12.27
N GLY A 32 2.86 -4.99 12.40
CA GLY A 32 2.43 -6.14 13.19
C GLY A 32 1.71 -7.21 12.37
N GLN A 33 1.71 -8.44 12.86
CA GLN A 33 1.24 -9.61 12.10
C GLN A 33 -0.25 -9.58 11.75
N HIS A 34 -1.08 -9.07 12.66
CA HIS A 34 -2.54 -9.03 12.50
C HIS A 34 -3.03 -7.83 11.67
N GLU A 35 -2.12 -6.91 11.33
CA GLU A 35 -2.40 -5.69 10.58
C GLU A 35 -2.08 -5.83 9.08
N VAL A 36 -1.65 -7.01 8.61
CA VAL A 36 -1.26 -7.23 7.21
C VAL A 36 -2.17 -8.26 6.54
N LEU A 37 -2.83 -7.81 5.48
CA LEU A 37 -3.79 -8.61 4.72
C LEU A 37 -3.26 -8.90 3.30
N PRO A 38 -2.83 -10.15 3.02
CA PRO A 38 -2.35 -10.54 1.70
C PRO A 38 -3.51 -10.70 0.71
N ARG A 39 -3.33 -10.17 -0.51
CA ARG A 39 -4.31 -10.21 -1.60
C ARG A 39 -3.60 -10.51 -2.93
N GLN A 40 -4.16 -11.40 -3.73
CA GLN A 40 -3.58 -11.80 -5.02
C GLN A 40 -4.40 -11.32 -6.21
N THR A 41 -5.65 -10.92 -5.98
CA THR A 41 -6.56 -10.53 -7.07
C THR A 41 -7.28 -9.21 -6.78
N GLY A 42 -7.67 -8.51 -7.85
CA GLY A 42 -8.46 -7.28 -7.74
C GLY A 42 -9.82 -7.48 -7.08
N LYS A 43 -10.43 -8.68 -7.19
CA LYS A 43 -11.68 -9.00 -6.49
C LYS A 43 -11.51 -9.06 -4.99
N GLU A 44 -10.41 -9.66 -4.51
CA GLU A 44 -10.14 -9.71 -3.08
C GLU A 44 -9.77 -8.32 -2.52
N LEU A 45 -9.13 -7.46 -3.33
CA LEU A 45 -8.91 -6.05 -2.97
C LEU A 45 -10.24 -5.31 -2.84
N ALA A 46 -11.14 -5.42 -3.83
CA ALA A 46 -12.46 -4.77 -3.80
C ALA A 46 -13.27 -5.20 -2.58
N LEU A 47 -13.28 -6.50 -2.27
CA LEU A 47 -13.92 -7.01 -1.07
C LEU A 47 -13.30 -6.44 0.22
N ALA A 48 -11.98 -6.27 0.27
CA ALA A 48 -11.33 -5.63 1.42
C ALA A 48 -11.73 -4.15 1.54
N ALA A 49 -11.79 -3.42 0.43
CA ALA A 49 -12.17 -2.01 0.40
C ALA A 49 -13.62 -1.77 0.86
N GLU A 50 -14.54 -2.68 0.54
CA GLU A 50 -15.94 -2.58 0.94
C GLU A 50 -16.15 -2.84 2.44
N ASN A 51 -15.38 -3.76 3.01
CA ASN A 51 -15.62 -4.26 4.37
C ASN A 51 -14.70 -3.66 5.42
N LEU A 52 -13.53 -3.15 5.03
CA LEU A 52 -12.48 -2.75 5.96
C LEU A 52 -12.05 -1.30 5.78
N GLY A 53 -11.72 -0.65 6.89
CA GLY A 53 -10.92 0.58 6.87
C GLY A 53 -9.45 0.24 6.64
N VAL A 54 -8.86 0.67 5.53
CA VAL A 54 -7.47 0.31 5.17
C VAL A 54 -6.52 1.48 5.38
N GLY A 55 -5.41 1.24 6.08
CA GLY A 55 -4.38 2.26 6.30
C GLY A 55 -3.54 2.54 5.05
N VAL A 56 -2.98 1.48 4.45
CA VAL A 56 -2.17 1.54 3.22
C VAL A 56 -2.38 0.32 2.32
N VAL A 57 -2.37 0.52 1.01
CA VAL A 57 -2.30 -0.56 0.02
C VAL A 57 -0.93 -0.56 -0.66
N VAL A 58 -0.25 -1.70 -0.67
CA VAL A 58 0.99 -1.92 -1.42
C VAL A 58 0.66 -2.68 -2.71
N VAL A 59 1.05 -2.16 -3.87
CA VAL A 59 0.77 -2.77 -5.17
C VAL A 59 1.91 -2.53 -6.16
N ARG A 60 2.21 -3.50 -7.04
CA ARG A 60 3.13 -3.27 -8.17
C ARG A 60 2.48 -2.46 -9.29
N ALA A 61 3.26 -1.59 -9.92
CA ALA A 61 2.78 -0.70 -10.99
C ALA A 61 2.22 -1.48 -12.19
N SER A 62 2.87 -2.56 -12.64
CA SER A 62 2.30 -3.40 -13.73
C SER A 62 0.94 -3.97 -13.38
N PHE A 63 0.75 -4.43 -12.13
CA PHE A 63 -0.50 -5.05 -11.71
C PHE A 63 -1.60 -4.03 -11.43
N GLN A 64 -1.25 -2.87 -10.88
CA GLN A 64 -2.18 -1.75 -10.79
C GLN A 64 -2.72 -1.37 -12.18
N ARG A 65 -1.83 -1.34 -13.19
CA ARG A 65 -2.23 -1.01 -14.58
C ARG A 65 -2.96 -2.15 -15.30
N SER A 66 -2.86 -3.39 -14.84
CA SER A 66 -3.40 -4.54 -15.57
C SER A 66 -4.92 -4.67 -15.53
N SER A 67 -5.63 -3.92 -14.67
CA SER A 67 -7.08 -4.01 -14.54
C SER A 67 -7.72 -2.69 -14.14
N ALA A 68 -8.77 -2.28 -14.86
CA ALA A 68 -9.59 -1.13 -14.48
C ALA A 68 -10.27 -1.31 -13.11
N LEU A 69 -10.61 -2.55 -12.73
CA LEU A 69 -11.15 -2.84 -11.40
C LEU A 69 -10.16 -2.42 -10.31
N ILE A 70 -8.90 -2.81 -10.43
CA ILE A 70 -7.85 -2.47 -9.46
C ILE A 70 -7.68 -0.96 -9.39
N GLN A 71 -7.62 -0.29 -10.55
CA GLN A 71 -7.46 1.17 -10.59
C GLN A 71 -8.59 1.91 -9.90
N ASN A 72 -9.84 1.52 -10.19
CA ASN A 72 -11.01 2.16 -9.61
C ASN A 72 -11.09 1.90 -8.10
N THR A 73 -10.86 0.65 -7.65
CA THR A 73 -10.85 0.33 -6.22
C THR A 73 -9.76 1.10 -5.48
N LEU A 74 -8.53 1.18 -6.01
CA LEU A 74 -7.47 1.97 -5.37
C LEU A 74 -7.81 3.47 -5.34
N LEU A 75 -8.46 4.00 -6.37
CA LEU A 75 -8.91 5.38 -6.42
C LEU A 75 -9.97 5.67 -5.34
N ASP A 76 -10.96 4.79 -5.22
CA ASP A 76 -12.02 4.89 -4.20
C ASP A 76 -11.42 4.81 -2.79
N MET A 77 -10.50 3.86 -2.56
CA MET A 77 -9.78 3.73 -1.29
C MET A 77 -8.95 4.98 -0.97
N TYR A 78 -8.24 5.53 -1.96
CA TYR A 78 -7.46 6.76 -1.80
C TYR A 78 -8.35 7.96 -1.48
N ALA A 79 -9.49 8.09 -2.15
CA ALA A 79 -10.49 9.13 -1.86
C ALA A 79 -11.07 9.00 -0.45
N ALA A 80 -11.16 7.77 0.09
CA ALA A 80 -11.54 7.48 1.47
C ALA A 80 -10.40 7.69 2.50
N GLY A 81 -9.20 8.09 2.07
CA GLY A 81 -8.06 8.39 2.94
C GLY A 81 -7.04 7.26 3.09
N THR A 82 -7.18 6.16 2.34
CA THR A 82 -6.17 5.10 2.30
C THR A 82 -4.91 5.59 1.59
N GLN A 83 -3.74 5.32 2.16
CA GLN A 83 -2.48 5.59 1.48
C GLN A 83 -2.18 4.52 0.43
N ILE A 84 -1.54 4.86 -0.68
CA ILE A 84 -1.21 3.89 -1.74
C ILE A 84 0.30 3.88 -1.95
N LEU A 85 0.94 2.73 -1.76
CA LEU A 85 2.33 2.47 -2.11
C LEU A 85 2.42 1.68 -3.41
N ILE A 86 2.98 2.32 -4.44
CA ILE A 86 3.20 1.73 -5.75
C ILE A 86 4.68 1.36 -5.92
N ILE A 87 4.96 0.07 -6.04
CA ILE A 87 6.29 -0.44 -6.40
C ILE A 87 6.45 -0.39 -7.92
N GLN A 88 7.37 0.44 -8.41
CA GLN A 88 7.65 0.67 -9.82
C GLN A 88 8.56 -0.43 -10.36
N ASP A 89 8.05 -1.24 -11.28
CA ASP A 89 8.74 -2.35 -11.96
C ASP A 89 9.30 -1.96 -13.34
N THR A 90 9.46 -0.67 -13.60
CA THR A 90 9.92 -0.12 -14.89
C THR A 90 10.99 0.97 -14.70
N PRO A 91 11.91 1.16 -15.66
CA PRO A 91 13.07 2.04 -15.53
C PRO A 91 12.77 3.55 -15.62
N PHE A 92 11.52 4.00 -15.40
CA PHE A 92 11.13 5.38 -15.62
C PHE A 92 10.72 6.15 -14.35
N ARG A 93 11.34 7.34 -14.23
CA ARG A 93 10.98 8.57 -13.50
C ARG A 93 11.24 8.68 -11.99
N VAL A 94 11.41 7.60 -11.25
CA VAL A 94 11.94 7.69 -9.87
C VAL A 94 13.40 7.27 -9.94
N SER A 95 14.31 8.06 -9.37
CA SER A 95 15.73 7.67 -9.31
C SER A 95 15.82 6.26 -8.73
N GLU A 96 16.59 5.37 -9.37
CA GLU A 96 16.70 3.94 -9.01
C GLU A 96 17.06 3.71 -7.54
N ALA A 97 17.59 4.73 -6.86
CA ALA A 97 17.99 4.71 -5.47
C ALA A 97 17.06 5.49 -4.53
N THR A 98 15.82 5.82 -4.94
CA THR A 98 14.94 6.69 -4.13
C THR A 98 13.48 6.26 -4.12
N TRP A 99 12.75 6.76 -3.13
CA TRP A 99 11.29 6.76 -3.08
C TRP A 99 10.77 8.20 -3.14
N ALA A 100 9.52 8.36 -3.58
CA ALA A 100 8.83 9.64 -3.60
C ALA A 100 7.48 9.50 -2.89
N SER A 101 7.06 10.54 -2.17
CA SER A 101 5.79 10.55 -1.46
C SER A 101 5.10 11.89 -1.65
N PHE A 102 3.83 11.87 -2.02
CA PHE A 102 3.00 13.05 -2.19
C PHE A 102 1.56 12.74 -1.81
N ALA A 103 1.00 13.48 -0.86
CA ALA A 103 -0.41 13.41 -0.47
C ALA A 103 -0.95 11.99 -0.13
N GLY A 104 -0.10 11.08 0.35
CA GLY A 104 -0.49 9.69 0.65
C GLY A 104 -0.34 8.71 -0.52
N LEU A 105 0.11 9.19 -1.69
CA LEU A 105 0.64 8.37 -2.76
C LEU A 105 2.15 8.24 -2.60
N HIS A 106 2.64 7.00 -2.60
CA HIS A 106 4.03 6.65 -2.37
C HIS A 106 4.53 5.81 -3.54
N PHE A 107 5.76 6.07 -3.97
CA PHE A 107 6.39 5.40 -5.09
C PHE A 107 7.74 4.88 -4.64
N LEU A 108 7.99 3.60 -4.88
CA LEU A 108 9.23 2.92 -4.55
C LEU A 108 9.75 2.20 -5.79
N SER A 109 11.04 2.30 -6.11
CA SER A 109 11.62 1.48 -7.18
C SER A 109 11.65 0.00 -6.78
N ASP A 110 11.45 -0.91 -7.73
CA ASP A 110 11.71 -2.35 -7.56
C ASP A 110 13.19 -2.69 -7.26
N LYS A 111 14.11 -1.76 -7.55
CA LYS A 111 15.54 -1.82 -7.18
C LYS A 111 15.84 -1.26 -5.79
N ALA A 112 14.84 -0.71 -5.09
CA ALA A 112 15.05 -0.16 -3.77
C ALA A 112 15.52 -1.23 -2.79
N THR A 113 16.35 -0.81 -1.84
CA THR A 113 16.84 -1.69 -0.77
C THR A 113 15.72 -2.05 0.20
N ASP A 114 15.89 -3.16 0.91
CA ASP A 114 14.94 -3.58 1.95
C ASP A 114 14.80 -2.51 3.04
N ASP A 115 15.86 -1.75 3.36
CA ASP A 115 15.82 -0.62 4.30
C ASP A 115 14.92 0.51 3.81
N GLN A 116 14.97 0.85 2.52
CA GLN A 116 14.09 1.86 1.93
C GLN A 116 12.62 1.45 1.95
N LEU A 117 12.33 0.16 1.77
CA LEU A 117 10.98 -0.37 1.93
C LEU A 117 10.52 -0.25 3.40
N ASN A 118 11.37 -0.59 4.36
CA ASN A 118 11.06 -0.45 5.78
C ASN A 118 10.81 1.00 6.19
N ASP A 119 11.67 1.93 5.76
CA ASP A 119 11.54 3.35 6.04
C ASP A 119 10.20 3.89 5.50
N LEU A 120 9.85 3.52 4.28
CA LEU A 120 8.62 3.97 3.64
C LEU A 120 7.37 3.41 4.32
N LEU A 121 7.38 2.13 4.70
CA LEU A 121 6.31 1.50 5.47
C LEU A 121 6.17 2.08 6.89
N THR A 122 7.30 2.48 7.49
CA THR A 122 7.29 3.14 8.81
C THR A 122 6.70 4.54 8.70
N MET A 123 7.08 5.27 7.66
CA MET A 123 6.53 6.60 7.38
C MET A 123 5.02 6.54 7.11
N THR A 124 4.53 5.55 6.36
CA THR A 124 3.08 5.38 6.14
C THR A 124 2.34 5.07 7.43
N LEU A 125 2.92 4.27 8.35
CA LEU A 125 2.36 4.02 9.68
C LEU A 125 2.26 5.31 10.50
N VAL A 126 3.33 6.09 10.57
CA VAL A 126 3.32 7.37 11.31
C VAL A 126 2.24 8.31 10.75
N ARG A 127 2.14 8.42 9.42
CA ARG A 127 1.12 9.24 8.76
C ARG A 127 -0.31 8.74 8.95
N HIS A 128 -0.48 7.43 9.16
CA HIS A 128 -1.76 6.82 9.48
C HIS A 128 -2.16 7.10 10.94
N CYS A 129 -1.26 6.88 11.90
CA CYS A 129 -1.52 7.11 13.32
C CYS A 129 -1.58 8.59 13.71
N MET A 130 -0.89 9.46 12.95
CA MET A 130 -0.76 10.89 13.21
C MET A 130 -1.08 11.70 11.93
N PRO A 131 -2.35 11.75 11.50
CA PRO A 131 -2.76 12.33 10.23
C PRO A 131 -2.51 13.84 10.11
N GLN A 132 -2.23 14.54 11.21
CA GLN A 132 -1.78 15.93 11.19
C GLN A 132 -0.49 16.13 10.37
N PHE A 133 0.36 15.11 10.26
CA PHE A 133 1.57 15.15 9.43
C PHE A 133 1.29 15.01 7.93
N ASN A 134 0.05 14.66 7.54
CA ASN A 134 -0.36 14.63 6.12
C ASN A 134 -0.59 16.02 5.53
N LYS A 135 -0.63 17.08 6.37
CA LYS A 135 -0.95 18.47 5.96
C LYS A 135 0.27 19.36 5.71
N LEU A 136 1.50 18.85 5.92
CA LEU A 136 2.72 19.65 6.01
C LEU A 136 3.61 19.67 4.76
N ILE A 137 3.10 19.28 3.59
CA ILE A 137 3.84 19.37 2.31
C ILE A 137 2.93 19.94 1.23
#